data_AF-A0A518IRM9-F1
#
_entry.id   AF-A0A518IRM9-F1
#
_cell.length_a   1.000
_cell.length_b   1.000
_cell.length_c   1.000
_cell.angle_alpha   90.00
_cell.angle_beta   90.00
_cell.angle_gamma   90.00
#
_symmetry.space_group_name_H-M   'P 1'
#
loop_
_entity.id
_entity.type
_entity.pdbx_description
1 polymer ?
#
loop_
_entity_poly.entity_id
_entity_poly.type
_entity_poly.pdbx_seq_one_letter_code
_entity_poly.pdbx_strand_id
1 'polypeptide(L)'
;MNASCEQSSATRGSSAVARWSIAALLSAAVAWTLVNFTPIQFRLPPELRSVDMYSPPELQAQQKELVPITLWRTCIAELTFAGLSLGGVSTLLIAGAGTRSRLRFVAVGIFTGLAFGFLAGQIGWTLRAALATGSLSTLSSDPIVRETLLYFVVSLTLGCPLAIAYYLASGKQAGQGAIAVLLACGLAGAIVPIAAAPFPNMLTHHFPPEGLGLSGIWFGLIGCLASLLPNAIGSKAKDVSLATVAESTSQPAGEV
;
A
#
# COMPACT_ATOMS: atom_id res chain seq x y z
N MET A 1 -9.48 -37.66 -25.48
CA MET A 1 -8.29 -37.45 -24.62
C MET A 1 -8.05 -35.95 -24.32
N ASN A 2 -9.09 -35.12 -24.06
CA ASN A 2 -8.91 -33.67 -23.85
C ASN A 2 -9.23 -33.17 -22.43
N ALA A 3 -9.88 -33.98 -21.58
CA ALA A 3 -10.29 -33.53 -20.23
C ALA A 3 -9.13 -33.33 -19.25
N SER A 4 -7.99 -34.00 -19.45
CA SER A 4 -6.84 -33.95 -18.54
C SER A 4 -6.03 -32.66 -18.63
N CYS A 5 -6.14 -31.92 -19.74
CA CYS A 5 -5.38 -30.67 -19.94
C CYS A 5 -6.08 -29.46 -19.29
N GLU A 6 -7.42 -29.44 -19.28
CA GLU A 6 -8.22 -28.36 -18.66
C GLU A 6 -8.22 -28.40 -17.12
N GLN A 7 -8.18 -29.58 -16.50
CA GLN A 7 -8.10 -29.69 -15.03
C GLN A 7 -6.78 -29.16 -14.46
N SER A 8 -5.69 -29.23 -15.22
CA SER A 8 -4.35 -28.78 -14.81
C SER A 8 -4.20 -27.24 -14.83
N SER A 9 -4.91 -26.55 -15.71
CA SER A 9 -4.88 -25.08 -15.78
C SER A 9 -5.77 -24.43 -14.72
N ALA A 10 -6.94 -25.02 -14.42
CA ALA A 10 -7.85 -24.55 -13.38
C ALA A 10 -7.26 -24.66 -11.96
N THR A 11 -6.59 -25.77 -11.63
CA THR A 11 -5.91 -25.95 -10.33
C THR A 11 -4.70 -25.04 -10.15
N ARG A 12 -3.92 -24.79 -11.21
CA ARG A 12 -2.79 -23.83 -11.16
C ARG A 12 -3.27 -22.39 -10.94
N GLY A 13 -4.35 -21.98 -11.61
CA GLY A 13 -4.96 -20.66 -11.44
C GLY A 13 -5.48 -20.40 -10.03
N SER A 14 -6.18 -21.37 -9.43
CA SER A 14 -6.67 -21.29 -8.04
C SER A 14 -5.52 -21.17 -7.02
N SER A 15 -4.40 -21.89 -7.24
CA SER A 15 -3.23 -21.84 -6.34
C SER A 15 -2.48 -20.50 -6.38
N ALA A 16 -2.45 -19.82 -7.54
CA ALA A 16 -1.76 -18.55 -7.69
C ALA A 16 -2.54 -17.40 -7.01
N VAL A 17 -3.87 -17.41 -7.14
CA VAL A 17 -4.78 -16.48 -6.49
C VAL A 17 -4.68 -16.58 -4.97
N ALA A 18 -4.74 -17.81 -4.42
CA ALA A 18 -4.62 -18.02 -2.98
C ALA A 18 -3.28 -17.54 -2.42
N ARG A 19 -2.17 -17.81 -3.14
CA ARG A 19 -0.84 -17.34 -2.75
C ARG A 19 -0.71 -15.83 -2.79
N TRP A 20 -1.27 -15.16 -3.81
CA TRP A 20 -1.30 -13.70 -3.86
C TRP A 20 -2.06 -13.12 -2.67
N SER A 21 -3.26 -13.64 -2.39
CA SER A 21 -4.07 -13.13 -1.28
C SER A 21 -3.35 -13.28 0.07
N ILE A 22 -2.72 -14.43 0.31
CA ILE A 22 -1.90 -14.65 1.51
C ILE A 22 -0.72 -13.66 1.54
N ALA A 23 -0.04 -13.46 0.41
CA ALA A 23 1.09 -12.55 0.31
C ALA A 23 0.71 -11.09 0.59
N ALA A 24 -0.42 -10.62 0.05
CA ALA A 24 -0.92 -9.26 0.28
C ALA A 24 -1.40 -9.03 1.71
N LEU A 25 -2.08 -10.01 2.32
CA LEU A 25 -2.54 -9.91 3.71
C LEU A 25 -1.38 -9.95 4.70
N LEU A 26 -0.43 -10.88 4.52
CA LEU A 26 0.74 -10.98 5.40
C LEU A 26 1.65 -9.78 5.28
N SER A 27 1.87 -9.25 4.06
CA SER A 27 2.71 -8.07 3.88
C SER A 27 2.11 -6.83 4.53
N ALA A 28 0.78 -6.67 4.48
CA ALA A 28 0.05 -5.62 5.18
C ALA A 28 0.09 -5.79 6.71
N ALA A 29 -0.06 -7.01 7.22
CA ALA A 29 0.05 -7.28 8.65
C ALA A 29 1.46 -6.97 9.17
N VAL A 30 2.51 -7.37 8.44
CA VAL A 30 3.89 -7.05 8.79
C VAL A 30 4.15 -5.55 8.69
N ALA A 31 3.64 -4.86 7.66
CA ALA A 31 3.72 -3.40 7.56
C ALA A 31 3.14 -2.72 8.81
N TRP A 32 1.94 -3.12 9.21
CA TRP A 32 1.31 -2.59 10.42
C TRP A 32 2.17 -2.83 11.67
N THR A 33 2.74 -4.03 11.85
CA THR A 33 3.61 -4.29 13.00
C THR A 33 4.87 -3.43 12.98
N LEU A 34 5.50 -3.27 11.81
CA LEU A 34 6.72 -2.47 11.72
C LEU A 34 6.46 -0.99 11.96
N VAL A 35 5.33 -0.46 11.46
CA VAL A 35 4.93 0.93 11.70
C VAL A 35 4.64 1.19 13.18
N ASN A 36 4.07 0.23 13.92
CA ASN A 36 3.70 0.47 15.31
C ASN A 36 4.82 0.18 16.33
N PHE A 37 5.69 -0.79 16.06
CA PHE A 37 6.65 -1.30 17.05
C PHE A 37 8.12 -0.93 16.77
N THR A 38 8.48 -0.59 15.54
CA THR A 38 9.85 -0.14 15.21
C THR A 38 10.17 1.31 15.62
N PRO A 39 9.25 2.29 15.54
CA PRO A 39 9.60 3.70 15.80
C PRO A 39 9.82 4.06 17.27
N ILE A 40 9.77 3.10 18.21
CA ILE A 40 10.12 3.34 19.63
C ILE A 40 11.49 4.02 19.76
N GLN A 41 12.40 3.79 18.81
CA GLN A 41 13.75 4.37 18.78
C GLN A 41 13.82 5.83 18.28
N PHE A 42 12.77 6.34 17.62
CA PHE A 42 12.73 7.68 17.03
C PHE A 42 11.66 8.60 17.65
N ARG A 43 11.00 8.17 18.72
CA ARG A 43 9.99 9.00 19.38
C ARG A 43 10.62 10.22 20.02
N LEU A 44 9.88 11.32 20.10
CA LEU A 44 10.32 12.53 20.78
C LEU A 44 10.77 12.20 22.21
N PRO A 45 11.91 12.75 22.68
CA PRO A 45 12.32 12.67 24.08
C PRO A 45 11.17 13.12 25.00
N PRO A 46 10.92 12.43 26.12
CA PRO A 46 9.82 12.75 27.02
C PRO A 46 9.90 14.20 27.54
N GLU A 47 11.10 14.78 27.66
CA GLU A 47 11.33 16.16 28.07
C GLU A 47 10.75 17.18 27.08
N LEU A 48 10.66 16.82 25.79
CA LEU A 48 10.10 17.67 24.73
C LEU A 48 8.59 17.43 24.51
N ARG A 49 8.01 16.39 25.14
CA ARG A 49 6.57 16.08 25.06
C ARG A 49 5.74 16.87 26.08
N SER A 50 6.35 17.36 27.14
CA SER A 50 5.69 18.11 28.23
C SER A 50 5.96 19.62 28.18
N VAL A 51 6.49 20.13 27.06
CA VAL A 51 6.79 21.56 26.92
C VAL A 51 5.47 22.30 26.66
N ASP A 52 4.97 22.93 27.71
CA ASP A 52 3.81 23.82 27.69
C ASP A 52 4.21 25.30 27.58
N MET A 53 3.21 26.18 27.40
CA MET A 53 3.38 27.63 27.27
C MET A 53 4.15 28.30 28.43
N TYR A 54 4.20 27.65 29.60
CA TYR A 54 4.94 28.09 30.80
C TYR A 54 6.38 27.56 30.89
N SER A 55 6.82 26.75 29.92
CA SER A 55 8.17 26.17 29.93
C SER A 55 9.22 27.23 29.61
N PRO A 56 10.46 27.08 30.11
CA PRO A 56 11.57 27.95 29.78
C PRO A 56 11.69 28.22 28.26
N PRO A 57 11.98 29.45 27.83
CA PRO A 57 12.07 29.81 26.41
C PRO A 57 13.12 29.00 25.65
N GLU A 58 14.16 28.53 26.35
CA GLU A 58 15.20 27.63 25.83
C GLU A 58 14.61 26.26 25.43
N LEU A 59 13.72 25.69 26.25
CA LEU A 59 13.03 24.43 25.94
C LEU A 59 11.97 24.61 24.84
N GLN A 60 11.31 25.77 24.78
CA GLN A 60 10.40 26.10 23.68
C GLN A 60 11.15 26.27 22.34
N ALA A 61 12.34 26.87 22.35
CA ALA A 61 13.19 27.00 21.18
C ALA A 61 13.69 25.63 20.69
N GLN A 62 14.18 24.78 21.62
CA GLN A 62 14.58 23.41 21.32
C GLN A 62 13.41 22.56 20.80
N GLN A 63 12.20 22.72 21.36
CA GLN A 63 11.00 22.04 20.86
C GLN A 63 10.69 22.46 19.42
N LYS A 64 10.68 23.76 19.11
CA LYS A 64 10.42 24.26 17.75
C LYS A 64 11.43 23.74 16.72
N GLU A 65 12.68 23.53 17.11
CA GLU A 65 13.73 23.04 16.21
C GLU A 65 13.74 21.51 16.07
N LEU A 66 13.64 20.77 17.17
CA LEU A 66 13.85 19.32 17.21
C LEU A 66 12.59 18.51 16.87
N VAL A 67 11.39 19.00 17.19
CA VAL A 67 10.13 18.33 16.88
C VAL A 67 9.98 18.05 15.38
N PRO A 68 10.10 19.03 14.46
CA PRO A 68 9.89 18.77 13.05
C PRO A 68 10.92 17.81 12.47
N ILE A 69 12.19 17.89 12.92
CA ILE A 69 13.25 16.98 12.47
C ILE A 69 12.97 15.55 12.93
N THR A 70 12.54 15.38 14.17
CA THR A 70 12.24 14.07 14.74
C THR A 70 11.02 13.44 14.06
N LEU A 71 9.94 14.21 13.86
CA LEU A 71 8.75 13.76 13.14
C LEU A 71 9.06 13.37 11.69
N TRP A 72 9.90 14.16 11.00
CA TRP A 72 10.36 13.83 9.64
C TRP A 72 11.12 12.50 9.60
N ARG A 73 12.06 12.28 10.53
CA ARG A 73 12.83 11.02 10.63
C ARG A 73 11.92 9.83 10.90
N THR A 74 10.99 9.97 11.85
CA THR A 74 10.03 8.92 12.22
C THR A 74 9.13 8.58 11.04
N CYS A 75 8.60 9.58 10.34
CA CYS A 75 7.77 9.40 9.15
C CYS A 75 8.49 8.62 8.05
N ILE A 76 9.73 9.00 7.73
CA ILE A 76 10.53 8.29 6.73
C ILE A 76 10.82 6.87 7.18
N ALA A 77 11.24 6.67 8.42
CA ALA A 77 11.57 5.35 8.93
C ALA A 77 10.36 4.41 8.87
N GLU A 78 9.22 4.83 9.42
CA GLU A 78 7.98 4.04 9.45
C GLU A 78 7.52 3.65 8.04
N LEU A 79 7.48 4.61 7.11
CA LEU A 79 7.02 4.35 5.75
C LEU A 79 8.04 3.57 4.92
N THR A 80 9.34 3.70 5.21
CA THR A 80 10.39 2.85 4.62
C THR A 80 10.25 1.40 5.07
N PHE A 81 9.99 1.16 6.37
CA PHE A 81 9.74 -0.19 6.88
C PHE A 81 8.43 -0.78 6.35
N ALA A 82 7.37 0.02 6.25
CA ALA A 82 6.12 -0.39 5.61
C ALA A 82 6.34 -0.76 4.14
N GLY A 83 7.08 0.04 3.38
CA GLY A 83 7.42 -0.27 2.00
C GLY A 83 8.26 -1.55 1.88
N LEU A 84 9.25 -1.72 2.76
CA LEU A 84 10.08 -2.92 2.84
C LEU A 84 9.24 -4.18 3.09
N SER A 85 8.26 -4.15 3.99
CA SER A 85 7.41 -5.31 4.21
C SER A 85 6.46 -5.56 3.04
N LEU A 86 5.84 -4.50 2.49
CA LEU A 86 4.94 -4.62 1.34
C LEU A 86 5.63 -5.21 0.12
N GLY A 87 6.87 -4.83 -0.17
CA GLY A 87 7.67 -5.37 -1.27
C GLY A 87 8.38 -6.68 -0.93
N GLY A 88 9.07 -6.74 0.21
CA GLY A 88 9.89 -7.87 0.62
C GLY A 88 9.09 -9.11 1.01
N VAL A 89 8.06 -8.97 1.86
CA VAL A 89 7.24 -10.12 2.30
C VAL A 89 6.43 -10.68 1.14
N SER A 90 5.85 -9.81 0.30
CA SER A 90 5.06 -10.25 -0.84
C SER A 90 5.92 -11.01 -1.86
N THR A 91 7.10 -10.48 -2.21
CA THR A 91 7.99 -11.13 -3.16
C THR A 91 8.59 -12.43 -2.61
N LEU A 92 8.90 -12.50 -1.31
CA LEU A 92 9.38 -13.71 -0.66
C LEU A 92 8.36 -14.85 -0.72
N LEU A 93 7.10 -14.56 -0.38
CA LEU A 93 6.02 -15.56 -0.37
C LEU A 93 5.69 -16.05 -1.78
N ILE A 94 5.81 -15.18 -2.79
CA ILE A 94 5.60 -15.54 -4.20
C ILE A 94 6.79 -16.35 -4.75
N ALA A 95 8.03 -15.96 -4.44
CA ALA A 95 9.24 -16.61 -4.94
C ALA A 95 9.45 -18.04 -4.40
N GLY A 96 8.88 -18.38 -3.25
CA GLY A 96 8.95 -19.72 -2.66
C GLY A 96 8.46 -20.86 -3.56
N ALA A 97 7.68 -20.56 -4.60
CA ALA A 97 6.96 -21.55 -5.40
C ALA A 97 7.66 -22.06 -6.68
N GLY A 98 8.96 -21.85 -6.87
CA GLY A 98 9.73 -22.54 -7.92
C GLY A 98 10.37 -21.68 -9.02
N THR A 99 10.60 -20.39 -8.76
CA THR A 99 11.40 -19.56 -9.68
C THR A 99 12.88 -19.91 -9.59
N ARG A 100 13.55 -20.07 -10.74
CA ARG A 100 14.98 -20.40 -10.85
C ARG A 100 15.92 -19.28 -10.34
N SER A 101 15.38 -18.11 -10.04
CA SER A 101 16.09 -16.88 -9.65
C SER A 101 15.49 -16.21 -8.41
N ARG A 102 15.10 -16.98 -7.38
CA ARG A 102 14.49 -16.49 -6.13
C ARG A 102 15.19 -15.27 -5.52
N LEU A 103 16.53 -15.31 -5.47
CA LEU A 103 17.34 -14.21 -4.93
C LEU A 103 17.13 -12.90 -5.67
N ARG A 104 17.06 -12.91 -7.00
CA ARG A 104 16.83 -11.69 -7.79
C ARG A 104 15.43 -11.15 -7.58
N PHE A 105 14.44 -12.02 -7.49
CA PHE A 105 13.04 -11.65 -7.26
C PHE A 105 12.85 -10.99 -5.88
N VAL A 106 13.42 -11.59 -4.84
CA VAL A 106 13.40 -11.04 -3.48
C VAL A 106 14.20 -9.74 -3.41
N ALA A 107 15.38 -9.66 -4.05
CA ALA A 107 16.15 -8.44 -4.11
C ALA A 107 15.36 -7.29 -4.75
N VAL A 108 14.67 -7.54 -5.87
CA VAL A 108 13.80 -6.55 -6.52
C VAL A 108 12.68 -6.09 -5.58
N GLY A 109 12.05 -7.01 -4.84
CA GLY A 109 11.03 -6.65 -3.86
C GLY A 109 11.55 -5.81 -2.69
N ILE A 110 12.75 -6.11 -2.20
CA ILE A 110 13.40 -5.33 -1.13
C ILE A 110 13.78 -3.93 -1.65
N PHE A 111 14.43 -3.83 -2.81
CA PHE A 111 14.85 -2.55 -3.38
C PHE A 111 13.66 -1.67 -3.74
N THR A 112 12.63 -2.24 -4.37
CA THR A 112 11.41 -1.48 -4.68
C THR A 112 10.66 -1.10 -3.41
N GLY A 113 10.55 -2.01 -2.43
CA GLY A 113 9.97 -1.73 -1.11
C GLY A 113 10.64 -0.55 -0.40
N LEU A 114 11.97 -0.56 -0.30
CA LEU A 114 12.73 0.52 0.31
C LEU A 114 12.59 1.84 -0.46
N ALA A 115 12.72 1.81 -1.79
CA ALA A 115 12.65 3.02 -2.60
C ALA A 115 11.29 3.70 -2.52
N PHE A 116 10.20 2.94 -2.68
CA PHE A 116 8.84 3.48 -2.61
C PHE A 116 8.40 3.78 -1.18
N GLY A 117 8.89 3.05 -0.17
CA GLY A 117 8.66 3.39 1.24
C GLY A 117 9.32 4.71 1.62
N PHE A 118 10.57 4.93 1.21
CA PHE A 118 11.26 6.21 1.41
C PHE A 118 10.55 7.35 0.66
N LEU A 119 10.16 7.11 -0.60
CA LEU A 119 9.43 8.08 -1.41
C LEU A 119 8.08 8.44 -0.78
N ALA A 120 7.35 7.46 -0.25
CA ALA A 120 6.11 7.67 0.49
C ALA A 120 6.32 8.54 1.73
N GLY A 121 7.42 8.34 2.46
CA GLY A 121 7.87 9.21 3.56
C GLY A 121 8.09 10.66 3.13
N GLN A 122 8.87 10.87 2.06
CA GLN A 122 9.16 12.21 1.56
C GLN A 122 7.91 12.92 1.04
N ILE A 123 7.08 12.23 0.23
CA ILE A 123 5.84 12.79 -0.29
C ILE A 123 4.86 13.08 0.85
N GLY A 124 4.71 12.17 1.82
CA GLY A 124 3.84 12.36 2.97
C GLY A 124 4.24 13.59 3.80
N TRP A 125 5.54 13.76 4.07
CA TRP A 125 6.02 14.93 4.81
C TRP A 125 5.88 16.24 4.04
N THR A 126 6.23 16.25 2.75
CA THR A 126 6.18 17.47 1.92
C THR A 126 4.75 17.91 1.65
N LEU A 127 3.85 16.97 1.31
CA LEU A 127 2.42 17.23 1.20
C LEU A 127 1.84 17.65 2.56
N ARG A 128 2.35 17.02 3.62
CA ARG A 128 2.31 17.41 5.04
C ARG A 128 2.37 18.92 5.25
N ALA A 129 3.57 19.41 5.00
CA ALA A 129 3.95 20.81 5.15
C ALA A 129 3.14 21.72 4.22
N ALA A 130 2.93 21.33 2.95
CA ALA A 130 2.19 22.12 1.97
C ALA A 130 0.71 22.33 2.33
N LEU A 131 0.06 21.33 2.92
CA LEU A 131 -1.32 21.43 3.41
C LEU A 131 -1.43 22.30 4.67
N ALA A 132 -0.35 22.41 5.45
CA ALA A 132 -0.27 23.22 6.67
C ALA A 132 0.11 24.69 6.40
N THR A 133 0.99 24.98 5.44
CA THR A 133 1.48 26.34 5.11
C THR A 133 0.53 27.13 4.21
N GLY A 134 -0.55 26.52 3.74
CA GLY A 134 -1.62 27.21 3.02
C GLY A 134 -1.42 27.39 1.51
N SER A 135 -0.30 26.90 0.94
CA SER A 135 -0.09 26.93 -0.52
C SER A 135 -1.11 26.07 -1.28
N LEU A 136 -1.63 25.02 -0.63
CA LEU A 136 -2.68 24.12 -1.13
C LEU A 136 -4.02 24.26 -0.36
N SER A 137 -4.11 25.14 0.63
CA SER A 137 -5.36 25.33 1.40
C SER A 137 -6.47 25.99 0.59
N THR A 138 -6.15 26.54 -0.58
CA THR A 138 -7.11 27.06 -1.56
C THR A 138 -7.87 25.94 -2.30
N LEU A 139 -7.36 24.70 -2.31
CA LEU A 139 -8.04 23.57 -2.96
C LEU A 139 -9.30 23.12 -2.19
N SER A 140 -9.29 23.23 -0.85
CA SER A 140 -10.46 22.98 0.00
C SER A 140 -10.22 23.48 1.43
N SER A 141 -11.21 24.17 2.00
CA SER A 141 -11.25 24.51 3.42
C SER A 141 -11.46 23.28 4.31
N ASP A 142 -11.96 22.17 3.76
CA ASP A 142 -12.37 21.02 4.55
C ASP A 142 -11.17 20.16 4.97
N PRO A 143 -10.97 19.92 6.28
CA PRO A 143 -9.86 19.13 6.77
C PRO A 143 -9.91 17.68 6.27
N ILE A 144 -11.11 17.11 6.13
CA ILE A 144 -11.31 15.73 5.65
C ILE A 144 -10.76 15.55 4.23
N VAL A 145 -10.96 16.53 3.35
CA VAL A 145 -10.48 16.47 1.95
C VAL A 145 -8.96 16.49 1.90
N ARG A 146 -8.32 17.31 2.75
CA ARG A 146 -6.86 17.41 2.86
C ARG A 146 -6.25 16.09 3.35
N GLU A 147 -6.83 15.48 4.39
CA GLU A 147 -6.40 14.17 4.87
C GLU A 147 -6.62 13.08 3.81
N THR A 148 -7.77 13.10 3.13
CA THR A 148 -8.08 12.14 2.05
C THR A 148 -7.03 12.19 0.94
N LEU A 149 -6.62 13.39 0.53
CA LEU A 149 -5.56 13.56 -0.47
C LEU A 149 -4.21 13.01 0.03
N LEU A 150 -3.84 13.31 1.28
CA LEU A 150 -2.61 12.84 1.89
C LEU A 150 -2.55 11.31 1.93
N TYR A 151 -3.56 10.67 2.51
CA TYR A 151 -3.62 9.22 2.61
C TYR A 151 -3.73 8.56 1.23
N PHE A 152 -4.47 9.14 0.29
CA PHE A 152 -4.57 8.62 -1.08
C PHE A 152 -3.20 8.57 -1.77
N VAL A 153 -2.46 9.68 -1.79
CA VAL A 153 -1.16 9.78 -2.47
C VAL A 153 -0.12 8.87 -1.81
N VAL A 154 -0.06 8.87 -0.48
CA VAL A 154 0.88 8.03 0.27
C VAL A 154 0.57 6.54 0.05
N SER A 155 -0.71 6.15 0.11
CA SER A 155 -1.12 4.75 -0.12
C SER A 155 -0.85 4.30 -1.55
N LEU A 156 -1.06 5.16 -2.54
CA LEU A 156 -0.76 4.86 -3.93
C LEU A 156 0.75 4.63 -4.13
N THR A 157 1.58 5.42 -3.46
CA THR A 157 3.04 5.27 -3.47
C THR A 157 3.48 3.96 -2.78
N LEU A 158 2.91 3.65 -1.62
CA LEU A 158 3.14 2.39 -0.89
C LEU A 158 2.61 1.15 -1.62
N GLY A 159 1.64 1.32 -2.52
CA GLY A 159 1.09 0.25 -3.36
C GLY A 159 2.02 -0.18 -4.50
N CYS A 160 2.98 0.65 -4.90
CA CYS A 160 3.89 0.36 -6.03
C CYS A 160 4.72 -0.92 -5.84
N PRO A 161 5.36 -1.20 -4.69
CA PRO A 161 6.04 -2.47 -4.44
C PRO A 161 5.13 -3.69 -4.59
N LEU A 162 3.91 -3.60 -4.08
CA LEU A 162 2.88 -4.66 -4.20
C LEU A 162 2.48 -4.87 -5.66
N ALA A 163 2.27 -3.79 -6.41
CA ALA A 163 1.93 -3.85 -7.83
C ALA A 163 3.07 -4.47 -8.67
N ILE A 164 4.32 -4.12 -8.37
CA ILE A 164 5.50 -4.73 -8.99
C ILE A 164 5.60 -6.21 -8.63
N ALA A 165 5.41 -6.56 -7.36
CA ALA A 165 5.41 -7.96 -6.92
C ALA A 165 4.32 -8.78 -7.65
N TYR A 166 3.11 -8.22 -7.78
CA TYR A 166 2.02 -8.82 -8.54
C TYR A 166 2.38 -8.98 -10.02
N TYR A 167 2.96 -7.93 -10.61
CA TYR A 167 3.32 -7.91 -12.02
C TYR A 167 4.32 -9.04 -12.34
N LEU A 168 5.36 -9.14 -11.52
CA LEU A 168 6.38 -10.16 -11.66
C LEU A 168 5.85 -11.58 -11.38
N ALA A 169 4.80 -11.71 -10.56
CA ALA A 169 4.14 -12.99 -10.28
C ALA A 169 3.22 -13.48 -11.41
N SER A 170 2.56 -12.55 -12.12
CA SER A 170 1.40 -12.87 -12.98
C SER A 170 1.70 -13.00 -14.47
N GLY A 171 2.93 -12.68 -14.92
CA GLY A 171 3.37 -12.92 -16.30
C GLY A 171 2.56 -12.16 -17.37
N LYS A 172 2.09 -12.84 -18.43
CA LYS A 172 1.51 -12.21 -19.63
C LYS A 172 0.19 -11.43 -19.42
N GLN A 173 -0.52 -11.62 -18.31
CA GLN A 173 -1.75 -10.88 -17.95
C GLN A 173 -1.53 -9.88 -16.79
N ALA A 174 -0.27 -9.55 -16.50
CA ALA A 174 0.12 -8.79 -15.31
C ALA A 174 -0.31 -7.31 -15.29
N GLY A 175 -0.49 -6.67 -16.45
CA GLY A 175 -0.69 -5.21 -16.53
C GLY A 175 -1.97 -4.72 -15.83
N GLN A 176 -3.12 -5.32 -16.13
CA GLN A 176 -4.40 -4.91 -15.56
C GLN A 176 -4.50 -5.21 -14.06
N GLY A 177 -3.97 -6.35 -13.62
CA GLY A 177 -3.97 -6.70 -12.20
C GLY A 177 -3.02 -5.84 -11.37
N ALA A 178 -1.86 -5.44 -11.91
CA ALA A 178 -0.95 -4.51 -11.21
C ALA A 178 -1.59 -3.12 -11.03
N ILE A 179 -2.30 -2.61 -12.03
CA ILE A 179 -3.08 -1.36 -11.91
C ILE A 179 -4.19 -1.51 -10.87
N ALA A 180 -4.88 -2.66 -10.84
CA ALA A 180 -5.89 -2.95 -9.83
C ALA A 180 -5.32 -2.92 -8.41
N VAL A 181 -4.09 -3.42 -8.19
CA VAL A 181 -3.41 -3.32 -6.90
C VAL A 181 -3.14 -1.86 -6.51
N LEU A 182 -2.68 -1.02 -7.45
CA LEU A 182 -2.47 0.41 -7.19
C LEU A 182 -3.76 1.13 -6.83
N LEU A 183 -4.83 0.89 -7.59
CA LEU A 183 -6.14 1.47 -7.32
C LEU A 183 -6.71 0.99 -5.99
N ALA A 184 -6.52 -0.29 -5.64
CA ALA A 184 -6.90 -0.82 -4.33
C ALA A 184 -6.20 -0.10 -3.19
N CYS A 185 -4.90 0.18 -3.33
CA CYS A 185 -4.13 0.92 -2.32
C CYS A 185 -4.58 2.39 -2.24
N GLY A 186 -4.81 3.05 -3.38
CA GLY A 186 -5.36 4.41 -3.41
C GLY A 186 -6.74 4.50 -2.75
N LEU A 187 -7.64 3.56 -3.06
CA LEU A 187 -8.96 3.46 -2.44
C LEU A 187 -8.87 3.22 -0.93
N ALA A 188 -7.96 2.34 -0.48
CA ALA A 188 -7.71 2.15 0.94
C ALA A 188 -7.33 3.48 1.61
N GLY A 189 -6.44 4.26 1.00
CA GLY A 189 -6.06 5.59 1.48
C GLY A 189 -7.22 6.58 1.53
N ALA A 190 -8.10 6.59 0.53
CA ALA A 190 -9.25 7.50 0.51
C ALA A 190 -10.31 7.15 1.58
N ILE A 191 -10.47 5.86 1.91
CA ILE A 191 -11.46 5.40 2.89
C ILE A 191 -11.02 5.71 4.33
N VAL A 192 -9.71 5.73 4.61
CA VAL A 192 -9.17 5.88 5.98
C VAL A 192 -9.65 7.17 6.66
N PRO A 193 -9.58 8.36 6.05
CA PRO A 193 -10.09 9.58 6.67
C PRO A 193 -11.61 9.61 6.84
N ILE A 194 -12.36 8.93 5.95
CA ILE A 194 -13.81 8.78 6.08
C ILE A 194 -14.15 7.87 7.28
N ALA A 195 -13.43 6.76 7.43
CA ALA A 195 -13.59 5.84 8.56
C ALA A 195 -13.17 6.47 9.90
N ALA A 196 -12.27 7.45 9.86
CA ALA A 196 -11.78 8.18 11.03
C ALA A 196 -12.52 9.50 11.31
N ALA A 197 -13.46 9.91 10.44
CA ALA A 197 -14.34 11.04 10.67
C ALA A 197 -15.07 11.04 12.04
N PRO A 198 -15.55 9.90 12.59
CA PRO A 198 -16.13 9.88 13.94
C PRO A 198 -15.09 10.05 15.07
N PHE A 199 -13.80 9.99 14.77
CA PHE A 199 -12.69 10.11 15.73
C PHE A 199 -11.73 11.24 15.34
N PRO A 200 -12.17 12.51 15.40
CA PRO A 200 -11.41 13.65 14.86
C PRO A 200 -10.01 13.80 15.48
N ASN A 201 -9.85 13.41 16.75
CA ASN A 201 -8.55 13.47 17.44
C ASN A 201 -7.50 12.49 16.87
N MET A 202 -7.90 11.51 16.04
CA MET A 202 -6.98 10.55 15.43
C MET A 202 -6.37 11.04 14.10
N LEU A 203 -6.95 12.08 13.47
CA LEU A 203 -6.54 12.56 12.14
C LEU A 203 -5.63 13.79 12.18
N THR A 204 -5.61 14.54 13.27
CA THR A 204 -5.22 15.95 13.22
C THR A 204 -3.81 16.28 13.70
N HIS A 205 -3.15 15.38 14.44
CA HIS A 205 -1.94 15.76 15.18
C HIS A 205 -0.61 15.38 14.51
N HIS A 206 -0.45 14.15 14.01
CA HIS A 206 0.83 13.68 13.46
C HIS A 206 0.63 12.70 12.28
N PHE A 207 1.54 12.76 11.29
CA PHE A 207 1.59 11.83 10.16
C PHE A 207 2.97 11.15 10.13
N PRO A 208 3.06 9.80 10.07
CA PRO A 208 1.97 8.81 10.01
C PRO A 208 1.12 8.81 11.30
N PRO A 209 -0.11 8.27 11.25
CA PRO A 209 -0.99 8.28 12.42
C PRO A 209 -0.41 7.42 13.54
N GLU A 210 -0.21 8.04 14.71
CA GLU A 210 0.21 7.32 15.91
C GLU A 210 -0.96 6.51 16.48
N GLY A 211 -0.73 5.23 16.75
CA GLY A 211 -1.69 4.35 17.42
C GLY A 211 -2.11 3.13 16.61
N LEU A 212 -2.51 2.09 17.33
CA LEU A 212 -2.80 0.77 16.77
C LEU A 212 -4.06 0.76 15.90
N GLY A 213 -5.04 1.63 16.19
CA GLY A 213 -6.36 1.63 15.57
C GLY A 213 -6.34 2.09 14.11
N LEU A 214 -5.98 3.36 13.87
CA LEU A 214 -6.07 3.95 12.54
C LEU A 214 -5.08 3.32 11.55
N SER A 215 -3.85 3.07 11.98
CA SER A 215 -2.86 2.34 11.18
C SER A 215 -3.31 0.90 10.88
N GLY A 216 -4.00 0.25 11.82
CA GLY A 216 -4.56 -1.09 11.64
C GLY A 216 -5.66 -1.12 10.58
N ILE A 217 -6.57 -0.15 10.62
CA ILE A 217 -7.60 0.01 9.58
C ILE A 217 -6.93 0.29 8.23
N TRP A 218 -5.93 1.16 8.19
CA TRP A 218 -5.25 1.54 6.96
C TRP A 218 -4.57 0.36 6.27
N PHE A 219 -3.68 -0.34 6.96
CA PHE A 219 -2.99 -1.50 6.39
C PHE A 219 -3.94 -2.69 6.19
N GLY A 220 -4.94 -2.87 7.05
CA GLY A 220 -6.00 -3.87 6.86
C GLY A 220 -6.76 -3.67 5.56
N LEU A 221 -7.15 -2.42 5.25
CA LEU A 221 -7.79 -2.07 3.98
C LEU A 221 -6.87 -2.28 2.78
N ILE A 222 -5.58 -1.90 2.89
CA ILE A 222 -4.58 -2.15 1.84
C ILE A 222 -4.50 -3.66 1.54
N GLY A 223 -4.32 -4.50 2.56
CA GLY A 223 -4.22 -5.95 2.39
C GLY A 223 -5.48 -6.57 1.79
N CYS A 224 -6.65 -6.22 2.33
CA CYS A 224 -7.94 -6.73 1.86
C CYS A 224 -8.22 -6.31 0.41
N LEU A 225 -8.12 -5.02 0.09
CA LEU A 225 -8.42 -4.54 -1.27
C LEU A 225 -7.38 -5.03 -2.28
N ALA A 226 -6.08 -5.03 -1.94
CA ALA A 226 -5.04 -5.54 -2.83
C ALA A 226 -5.18 -7.05 -3.08
N SER A 227 -5.75 -7.80 -2.13
CA SER A 227 -6.06 -9.23 -2.34
C SER A 227 -7.31 -9.44 -3.21
N LEU A 228 -8.35 -8.60 -3.09
CA LEU A 228 -9.64 -8.83 -3.74
C LEU A 228 -9.73 -8.24 -5.16
N LEU A 229 -9.26 -7.00 -5.35
CA LEU A 229 -9.48 -6.24 -6.57
C LEU A 229 -8.86 -6.89 -7.82
N PRO A 230 -7.59 -7.35 -7.79
CA PRO A 230 -6.98 -8.00 -8.95
C PRO A 230 -7.69 -9.28 -9.37
N ASN A 231 -8.25 -10.01 -8.38
CA ASN A 231 -9.00 -11.23 -8.61
C ASN A 231 -10.38 -10.99 -9.22
N ALA A 232 -11.05 -9.90 -8.82
CA ALA A 232 -12.35 -9.51 -9.37
C ALA A 232 -12.25 -8.99 -10.82
N ILE A 233 -11.14 -8.34 -11.18
CA ILE A 233 -10.92 -7.81 -12.53
C ILE A 233 -10.40 -8.92 -13.47
N GLY A 234 -9.58 -9.84 -12.97
CA GLY A 234 -9.04 -10.95 -13.76
C GLY A 234 -10.06 -12.01 -14.21
N SER A 235 -11.16 -12.22 -13.48
CA SER A 235 -12.19 -13.21 -13.84
C SER A 235 -13.01 -12.78 -15.05
N LYS A 236 -13.42 -11.50 -15.12
CA LYS A 236 -14.24 -10.98 -16.23
C LYS A 236 -13.53 -11.03 -17.59
N ALA A 237 -12.21 -10.85 -17.61
CA ALA A 237 -11.43 -10.95 -18.85
C ALA A 237 -11.39 -12.38 -19.42
N LYS A 238 -11.45 -13.41 -18.56
CA LYS A 238 -11.56 -14.81 -19.01
C LYS A 238 -12.91 -15.12 -19.61
N ASP A 239 -13.99 -14.61 -19.01
CA ASP A 239 -15.35 -14.87 -19.48
C ASP A 239 -15.62 -14.22 -20.84
N VAL A 240 -15.13 -12.99 -21.05
CA VAL A 240 -15.24 -12.31 -22.35
C VAL A 240 -14.39 -13.00 -23.42
N SER A 241 -13.17 -13.42 -23.09
CA SER A 241 -12.31 -14.19 -24.01
C SER A 241 -12.95 -15.52 -24.45
N LEU A 242 -13.64 -16.21 -23.54
CA LEU A 242 -14.32 -17.47 -23.85
C LEU A 242 -15.57 -17.25 -24.69
N ALA A 243 -16.32 -16.17 -24.42
CA ALA A 243 -17.47 -15.79 -25.24
C ALA A 243 -17.06 -15.42 -26.67
N THR A 244 -16.00 -14.64 -26.85
CA THR A 244 -15.51 -14.26 -28.20
C THR A 244 -14.95 -15.46 -28.98
N VAL A 245 -14.30 -16.42 -28.29
CA VAL A 245 -13.83 -17.66 -28.94
C VAL A 245 -15.01 -18.55 -29.32
N ALA A 246 -16.02 -18.70 -28.45
CA ALA A 246 -17.22 -19.48 -28.75
C ALA A 246 -17.99 -18.93 -29.95
N GLU A 247 -18.10 -17.61 -30.07
CA GLU A 247 -18.77 -16.92 -31.17
C GLU A 247 -18.01 -17.06 -32.51
N SER A 248 -16.67 -17.12 -32.48
CA SER A 248 -15.84 -17.37 -33.67
C SER A 248 -15.92 -18.80 -34.21
N THR A 249 -16.26 -19.78 -33.36
CA THR A 249 -16.46 -21.19 -33.77
C THR A 249 -17.87 -21.49 -34.28
N SER A 250 -18.81 -20.55 -34.16
CA SER A 250 -20.19 -20.71 -34.62
C SER A 250 -20.50 -20.09 -35.98
N GLN A 251 -19.51 -19.55 -36.71
CA GLN A 251 -19.73 -19.15 -38.10
C GLN A 251 -19.89 -20.41 -38.97
N PRO A 252 -21.08 -20.68 -39.54
CA PRO A 252 -21.25 -21.80 -40.44
C PRO A 252 -20.41 -21.53 -41.70
N ALA A 253 -19.67 -22.55 -42.14
CA ALA A 253 -19.03 -22.59 -43.44
C ALA A 253 -20.12 -22.48 -44.53
N GLY A 254 -20.43 -21.24 -44.91
CA GLY A 254 -21.36 -20.92 -45.99
C GLY A 254 -20.68 -21.12 -47.33
N GLU A 255 -21.03 -22.24 -47.98
CA GLU A 255 -21.30 -22.44 -49.41
C GLU A 255 -20.33 -21.84 -50.43
N VAL A 256 -19.55 -22.74 -51.05
CA VAL A 256 -18.99 -22.61 -52.41
C VAL A 256 -20.00 -23.14 -53.40
#